data_AF-A0A662KM97-F1
#
_entry.id   AF-A0A662KM97-F1
#
_cell.length_a   1.000
_cell.length_b   1.000
_cell.length_c   1.000
_cell.angle_alpha   90.00
_cell.angle_beta   90.00
_cell.angle_gamma   90.00
#
_symmetry.space_group_name_H-M   'P 1'
#
loop_
_entity.id
_entity.type
_entity.pdbx_description
1 polymer ?
#
loop_
_entity_poly.entity_id
_entity_poly.type
_entity_poly.pdbx_seq_one_letter_code
_entity_poly.pdbx_strand_id
1 'polypeptide(L)'
;MGGGVAGAIKRAGGIDIEKEAVNKAPIPVGSAVATTSGTLPCKYVIHAPTMERPAMRTNEEKIKKAIKAALVTAKNIGLKSIAIPGMGTG
;
A
#
# COMPACT_ATOMS: atom_id res chain seq x y z
N MET A 1 4.56 -3.27 -7.66
CA MET A 1 4.89 -1.85 -7.39
C MET A 1 5.63 -1.24 -8.60
N GLY A 2 5.02 -1.31 -9.80
CA GLY A 2 5.75 -1.04 -11.05
C GLY A 2 5.77 0.42 -11.55
N GLY A 3 4.96 1.31 -10.96
CA GLY A 3 4.79 2.68 -11.46
C GLY A 3 4.10 3.60 -10.46
N GLY A 4 3.87 4.85 -10.85
CA GLY A 4 3.22 5.88 -10.02
C GLY A 4 3.86 6.04 -8.65
N VAL A 5 3.03 6.29 -7.63
CA VAL A 5 3.47 6.46 -6.23
C VAL A 5 4.11 5.18 -5.69
N ALA A 6 3.61 3.98 -6.04
CA ALA A 6 4.18 2.72 -5.57
C ALA A 6 5.64 2.53 -6.04
N GLY A 7 5.92 2.89 -7.29
CA GLY A 7 7.28 2.90 -7.84
C GLY A 7 8.16 3.97 -7.21
N ALA A 8 7.62 5.15 -6.91
CA ALA A 8 8.37 6.21 -6.22
C ALA A 8 8.77 5.81 -4.80
N ILE A 9 7.86 5.20 -4.02
CA ILE A 9 8.13 4.67 -2.68
C ILE A 9 9.23 3.60 -2.73
N LYS A 10 9.15 2.65 -3.67
CA LYS A 10 10.20 1.63 -3.88
C LYS A 10 11.57 2.26 -4.18
N ARG A 11 11.62 3.25 -5.09
CA ARG A 11 12.89 3.89 -5.46
C ARG A 11 13.52 4.64 -4.28
N ALA A 12 12.70 5.33 -3.48
CA ALA A 12 13.19 6.11 -2.35
C ALA A 12 13.51 5.25 -1.12
N GLY A 13 12.78 4.15 -0.90
CA GLY A 13 12.91 3.29 0.27
C GLY A 13 13.74 2.02 0.06
N GLY A 14 14.04 1.65 -1.19
CA GLY A 14 14.84 0.48 -1.51
C GLY A 14 14.03 -0.78 -1.84
N ILE A 15 14.74 -1.80 -2.31
CA ILE A 15 14.16 -3.04 -2.85
C ILE A 15 13.47 -3.91 -1.81
N ASP A 16 13.84 -3.78 -0.53
CA ASP A 16 13.33 -4.64 0.54
C ASP A 16 11.83 -4.43 0.79
N ILE A 17 11.34 -3.21 0.59
CA ILE A 17 9.89 -2.91 0.63
C ILE A 17 9.14 -3.80 -0.37
N GLU A 18 9.65 -3.91 -1.60
CA GLU A 18 9.02 -4.72 -2.64
C GLU A 18 9.15 -6.22 -2.35
N LYS A 19 10.34 -6.68 -1.93
CA LYS A 19 10.54 -8.09 -1.58
C LYS A 19 9.55 -8.54 -0.50
N GLU A 20 9.41 -7.77 0.57
CA GLU A 20 8.44 -8.08 1.63
C GLU A 20 7.00 -8.04 1.13
N ALA A 21 6.64 -7.07 0.28
CA ALA A 21 5.30 -6.96 -0.27
C ALA A 21 4.96 -8.13 -1.19
N VAL A 22 5.89 -8.56 -2.04
CA VAL A 22 5.76 -9.71 -2.94
C VAL A 22 5.63 -11.01 -2.16
N ASN A 23 6.40 -11.19 -1.08
CA ASN A 23 6.28 -12.36 -0.20
C ASN A 23 4.93 -12.45 0.52
N LYS A 24 4.20 -11.34 0.62
CA LYS A 24 2.86 -11.25 1.21
C LYS A 24 1.74 -11.17 0.16
N ALA A 25 2.09 -11.29 -1.13
CA ALA A 25 1.13 -11.29 -2.23
C ALA A 25 0.51 -12.70 -2.44
N PRO A 26 -0.67 -12.79 -3.06
CA PRO A 26 -1.52 -11.70 -3.54
C PRO A 26 -2.24 -10.98 -2.38
N ILE A 27 -2.38 -9.66 -2.52
CA ILE A 27 -3.18 -8.84 -1.60
C ILE A 27 -4.48 -8.49 -2.34
N PRO A 28 -5.65 -9.00 -1.93
CA PRO A 28 -6.91 -8.66 -2.57
C PRO A 28 -7.37 -7.24 -2.19
N VAL A 29 -8.24 -6.65 -3.01
CA VAL A 29 -8.92 -5.39 -2.67
C VAL A 29 -9.74 -5.59 -1.40
N GLY A 30 -9.59 -4.68 -0.43
CA GLY A 30 -10.19 -4.81 0.90
C GLY A 30 -9.29 -5.47 1.94
N SER A 31 -8.07 -5.83 1.57
CA SER A 31 -7.00 -6.23 2.48
C SER A 31 -5.80 -5.30 2.34
N ALA A 32 -4.95 -5.26 3.36
CA ALA A 32 -3.72 -4.49 3.35
C ALA A 32 -2.66 -5.15 4.24
N VAL A 33 -1.40 -5.08 3.81
CA VAL A 33 -0.26 -5.62 4.57
C VAL A 33 0.76 -4.53 4.83
N ALA A 34 1.40 -4.57 5.99
CA ALA A 34 2.52 -3.69 6.32
C ALA A 34 3.85 -4.37 5.99
N THR A 35 4.80 -3.59 5.49
CA THR A 35 6.22 -3.97 5.34
C THR A 35 7.08 -2.98 6.11
N THR A 36 8.35 -3.31 6.29
CA THR A 36 9.33 -2.26 6.65
C THR A 36 9.33 -1.15 5.59
N SER A 37 9.90 -0.01 5.95
CA SER A 37 9.99 1.19 5.13
C SER A 37 11.34 1.34 4.43
N GLY A 38 12.23 0.35 4.57
CA GLY A 38 13.61 0.40 4.11
C GLY A 38 14.32 1.68 4.58
N THR A 39 14.73 2.55 3.65
CA THR A 39 15.44 3.81 3.95
C THR A 39 14.53 5.02 4.18
N LEU A 40 13.20 4.88 4.10
CA LEU A 40 12.28 6.00 4.29
C LEU A 40 12.20 6.43 5.78
N PRO A 41 11.93 7.72 6.07
CA PRO A 41 11.84 8.22 7.44
C PRO A 41 10.55 7.79 8.19
N CYS A 42 9.70 6.95 7.58
CA CYS A 42 8.51 6.40 8.22
C CYS A 42 8.79 5.03 8.85
N LYS A 43 7.88 4.57 9.71
CA LYS A 43 8.03 3.26 10.38
C LYS A 43 7.67 2.07 9.49
N TYR A 44 6.66 2.23 8.65
CA TYR A 44 6.10 1.17 7.81
C TYR A 44 5.59 1.73 6.49
N VAL A 45 5.51 0.87 5.49
CA VAL A 45 4.71 1.08 4.27
C VAL A 45 3.55 0.09 4.29
N ILE A 46 2.33 0.59 4.11
CA ILE A 46 1.13 -0.23 4.04
C ILE A 46 0.68 -0.35 2.58
N HIS A 47 0.62 -1.58 2.08
CA HIS A 47 0.24 -1.91 0.71
C HIS A 47 -1.24 -2.28 0.68
N ALA A 48 -2.05 -1.44 0.02
CA ALA A 48 -3.50 -1.59 -0.07
C ALA A 48 -3.95 -1.41 -1.54
N PRO A 49 -4.18 -2.49 -2.30
CA PRO A 49 -4.54 -2.38 -3.71
C PRO A 49 -5.96 -1.85 -3.90
N THR A 50 -6.13 -0.91 -4.84
CA THR A 50 -7.44 -0.39 -5.27
C THR A 50 -7.98 -1.12 -6.51
N MET A 51 -7.19 -2.02 -7.09
CA MET A 51 -7.52 -2.79 -8.30
C MET A 51 -7.05 -4.23 -8.11
N GLU A 52 -7.76 -5.20 -8.71
CA GLU A 52 -7.41 -6.62 -8.60
C GLU A 52 -6.19 -7.01 -9.45
N ARG A 53 -5.94 -6.28 -10.54
CA ARG A 53 -4.79 -6.47 -11.43
C ARG A 53 -4.28 -5.11 -11.90
N PRO A 54 -2.99 -5.00 -12.24
CA PRO A 54 -2.41 -3.76 -12.77
C PRO A 54 -3.21 -3.22 -13.95
N ALA A 55 -3.33 -1.89 -14.03
CA ALA A 55 -4.01 -1.14 -15.09
C ALA A 55 -5.52 -1.41 -15.26
N MET A 56 -6.17 -2.14 -14.36
CA MET A 56 -7.63 -2.25 -14.37
C MET A 56 -8.31 -1.02 -13.78
N ARG A 57 -9.53 -0.74 -14.25
CA ARG A 57 -10.37 0.30 -13.66
C ARG A 57 -10.67 -0.02 -12.18
N THR A 58 -10.56 1.01 -11.36
CA THR A 58 -11.07 1.00 -9.99
C THR A 58 -12.43 1.69 -9.93
N ASN A 59 -13.07 1.66 -8.77
CA ASN A 59 -14.29 2.39 -8.48
C ASN A 59 -14.30 2.85 -7.01
N GLU A 60 -15.27 3.68 -6.66
CA GLU A 60 -15.39 4.24 -5.31
C GLU A 60 -15.43 3.16 -4.22
N GLU A 61 -16.14 2.06 -4.46
CA GLU A 61 -16.26 0.96 -3.49
C GLU A 61 -14.91 0.28 -3.23
N LYS A 62 -14.15 -0.03 -4.29
CA LYS A 62 -12.81 -0.63 -4.19
C LYS A 62 -11.85 0.31 -3.46
N ILE A 63 -11.91 1.61 -3.74
CA ILE A 63 -11.11 2.64 -3.06
C ILE A 63 -11.46 2.69 -1.57
N LYS A 64 -12.74 2.74 -1.21
CA LYS A 64 -13.21 2.72 0.19
C LYS A 64 -12.73 1.47 0.93
N LYS A 65 -12.81 0.29 0.30
CA LYS A 65 -12.31 -0.98 0.85
C LYS A 65 -10.81 -0.93 1.10
N ALA A 66 -10.02 -0.45 0.14
CA ALA A 66 -8.57 -0.33 0.28
C ALA A 66 -8.16 0.64 1.40
N ILE A 67 -8.79 1.83 1.47
CA ILE A 67 -8.52 2.82 2.53
C ILE A 67 -8.89 2.25 3.90
N LYS A 68 -10.07 1.63 4.03
CA LYS A 68 -10.49 1.00 5.29
C LYS A 68 -9.49 -0.08 5.73
N ALA A 69 -9.03 -0.92 4.81
CA ALA A 69 -8.04 -1.95 5.10
C ALA A 69 -6.72 -1.33 5.58
N ALA A 70 -6.24 -0.28 4.92
CA ALA A 70 -5.01 0.41 5.33
C ALA A 70 -5.11 1.01 6.74
N LEU A 71 -6.24 1.65 7.06
CA LEU A 71 -6.50 2.23 8.39
C LEU A 71 -6.59 1.15 9.47
N VAL A 72 -7.28 0.03 9.20
CA VAL A 72 -7.38 -1.11 10.13
C VAL A 72 -5.99 -1.71 10.37
N THR A 73 -5.21 -1.93 9.30
CA THR A 73 -3.84 -2.44 9.44
C THR A 73 -2.99 -1.50 10.29
N ALA A 74 -3.01 -0.19 10.01
CA ALA A 74 -2.29 0.81 10.79
C ALA A 74 -2.67 0.80 12.28
N LYS A 75 -3.98 0.70 12.58
CA LYS A 75 -4.50 0.57 13.95
C LYS A 75 -3.97 -0.69 14.63
N ASN A 76 -4.01 -1.84 13.95
CA ASN A 76 -3.60 -3.13 14.51
C ASN A 76 -2.11 -3.17 14.86
N ILE A 77 -1.26 -2.45 14.13
CA ILE A 77 0.17 -2.31 14.44
C ILE A 77 0.50 -1.07 15.30
N GLY A 78 -0.51 -0.44 15.90
CA GLY A 78 -0.33 0.62 16.91
C GLY A 78 0.16 1.97 16.35
N LEU A 79 -0.06 2.25 15.06
CA LEU A 79 0.32 3.54 14.48
C LEU A 79 -0.67 4.64 14.85
N LYS A 80 -0.13 5.83 15.12
CA LYS A 80 -0.91 7.03 15.49
C LYS A 80 -1.05 8.03 14.35
N SER A 81 -0.31 7.85 13.26
CA SER A 81 -0.34 8.71 12.08
C SER A 81 -0.15 7.87 10.82
N ILE A 82 -0.78 8.32 9.73
CA ILE A 82 -0.72 7.70 8.40
C ILE A 82 -0.85 8.79 7.35
N ALA A 83 -0.04 8.74 6.31
CA ALA A 83 -0.19 9.57 5.11
C ALA A 83 -0.81 8.72 4.00
N ILE A 84 -1.89 9.19 3.38
CA ILE A 84 -2.62 8.49 2.32
C ILE A 84 -2.53 9.34 1.05
N PRO A 85 -1.95 8.83 -0.06
CA PRO A 85 -1.90 9.56 -1.33
C PRO A 85 -3.27 9.57 -2.02
N GLY A 86 -3.38 10.20 -3.18
CA GLY A 86 -4.56 10.09 -4.06
C GLY A 86 -4.77 8.65 -4.53
N MET A 87 -5.55 7.87 -3.76
CA MET A 87 -5.77 6.45 -4.02
C MET A 87 -6.75 6.26 -5.18
N GLY A 88 -6.30 5.61 -6.25
CA GLY A 88 -7.13 5.31 -7.43
C GLY A 88 -7.29 6.46 -8.43
N THR A 89 -6.43 7.49 -8.35
CA THR A 89 -6.53 8.72 -9.17
C THR A 89 -5.48 8.80 -10.29
N GLY A 90 -4.80 7.71 -10.63
CA GLY A 90 -3.74 7.69 -11.65
C GLY A 90 -3.58 6.34 -12.32
#